data_AF-X1TA05-F1
#
_entry.id   AF-X1TA05-F1
#
_cell.length_a   1.000
_cell.length_b   1.000
_cell.length_c   1.000
_cell.angle_alpha   90.00
_cell.angle_beta   90.00
_cell.angle_gamma   90.00
#
_symmetry.space_group_name_H-M   'P 1'
#
loop_
_entity.id
_entity.type
_entity.pdbx_description
1 polymer ?
#
loop_
_entity_poly.entity_id
_entity_poly.type
_entity_poly.pdbx_seq_one_letter_code
_entity_poly.pdbx_strand_id
1 'polypeptide(L)'
;MLYCSWTVVLRKITLPLISPGIALGALITFILTLGEFGVPSFLRFDVYSVESFTLFSAFYDFNSATAAAVPLGIITIAVLIIERFFLRRKTFVFRTTRMVRSENKMVIVPLGKSKTFFMIAVSILVSILVIVPLCVLLYKSVSVSAYSEAFVRSTGSIMRSLLYASVGATCLVVFGFFLGYILDRKALCLPYAADSIAVFLFALPGTVIGIGLSGLWNTPGTNFVYASMVIIIFGYIAQYTALGERIMAATFPYVSRSMEEA
;
A
#
# COMPACT_ATOMS: atom_id res chain seq x y z
N MET A 1 19.03 35.96 -24.46
CA MET A 1 18.65 34.98 -23.42
C MET A 1 17.13 35.02 -23.25
N LEU A 2 16.41 33.98 -23.68
CA LEU A 2 14.96 33.90 -23.49
C LEU A 2 14.68 33.60 -22.01
N TYR A 3 14.42 34.64 -21.23
CA TYR A 3 13.91 34.53 -19.87
C TYR A 3 12.44 34.08 -19.94
N CYS A 4 12.18 32.77 -20.00
CA CYS A 4 10.84 32.28 -19.71
C CYS A 4 10.58 32.41 -18.20
N SER A 5 9.42 32.94 -17.82
CA SER A 5 9.03 33.02 -16.42
C SER A 5 8.88 31.61 -15.82
N TRP A 6 9.22 31.47 -14.54
CA TRP A 6 9.14 30.19 -13.83
C TRP A 6 7.75 29.54 -13.94
N THR A 7 6.68 30.34 -13.95
CA THR A 7 5.30 29.86 -14.12
C THR A 7 5.06 29.21 -15.49
N VAL A 8 5.68 29.74 -16.55
CA VAL A 8 5.57 29.16 -17.90
C VAL A 8 6.32 27.85 -17.98
N VAL A 9 7.53 27.78 -17.43
CA VAL A 9 8.31 26.53 -17.35
C VAL A 9 7.56 25.48 -16.54
N LEU A 10 7.04 25.86 -15.37
CA LEU A 10 6.28 24.95 -14.50
C LEU A 10 5.03 24.40 -15.22
N ARG A 11 4.20 25.26 -15.84
CA ARG A 11 2.94 24.83 -16.45
C ARG A 11 3.10 24.13 -17.79
N LYS A 12 4.06 24.52 -18.62
CA LYS A 12 4.20 23.97 -19.99
C LYS A 12 5.22 22.85 -20.10
N ILE A 13 6.18 22.77 -19.17
CA ILE A 13 7.25 21.78 -19.22
C ILE A 13 7.14 20.85 -18.02
N THR A 14 7.32 21.37 -16.80
CA THR A 14 7.46 20.52 -15.60
C THR A 14 6.19 19.74 -15.28
N LEU A 15 5.02 20.41 -15.17
CA LEU A 15 3.75 19.78 -14.81
C LEU A 15 3.32 18.70 -15.81
N PRO A 16 3.32 18.94 -17.14
CA PRO A 16 3.02 17.89 -18.11
C PRO A 16 3.99 16.71 -18.02
N LEU A 17 5.29 16.99 -17.82
CA LEU A 17 6.32 15.96 -17.72
C LEU A 17 6.15 15.07 -16.48
N ILE A 18 5.78 15.64 -15.33
CA ILE A 18 5.55 14.87 -14.08
C ILE A 18 4.11 14.41 -13.90
N SER A 19 3.18 14.82 -14.76
CA SER A 19 1.74 14.50 -14.63
C SER A 19 1.42 13.00 -14.55
N PRO A 20 2.10 12.07 -15.26
CA PRO A 20 1.84 10.65 -15.09
C PRO A 20 2.25 10.16 -13.69
N GLY A 21 3.33 10.70 -13.13
CA GLY A 21 3.78 10.40 -11.77
C GLY A 21 2.81 10.93 -10.71
N ILE A 22 2.31 12.16 -10.89
CA ILE A 22 1.27 12.73 -10.02
C ILE A 22 0.00 11.86 -10.06
N ALA A 23 -0.46 11.47 -11.26
CA ALA A 23 -1.66 10.66 -11.41
C ALA A 23 -1.50 9.27 -10.78
N LEU A 24 -0.34 8.64 -10.94
CA LEU A 24 -0.04 7.35 -10.31
C LEU A 24 0.02 7.46 -8.77
N GLY A 25 0.66 8.51 -8.24
CA GLY A 25 0.69 8.79 -6.80
C GLY A 25 -0.69 9.10 -6.22
N ALA A 26 -1.52 9.85 -6.96
CA ALA A 26 -2.90 10.13 -6.59
C ALA A 26 -3.76 8.85 -6.59
N LEU A 27 -3.56 7.97 -7.58
CA LEU A 27 -4.28 6.70 -7.68
C LEU A 27 -3.94 5.75 -6.52
N ILE A 28 -2.66 5.61 -6.19
CA ILE A 28 -2.22 4.80 -5.04
C ILE A 28 -2.79 5.38 -3.74
N THR A 29 -2.66 6.69 -3.53
CA THR A 29 -3.24 7.37 -2.35
C THR A 29 -4.74 7.14 -2.27
N PHE A 30 -5.47 7.29 -3.39
CA PHE A 30 -6.91 7.06 -3.44
C PHE A 30 -7.28 5.65 -3.00
N ILE A 31 -6.65 4.62 -3.56
CA ILE A 31 -6.91 3.22 -3.21
C ILE A 31 -6.64 2.96 -1.72
N LEU A 32 -5.50 3.45 -1.20
CA LEU A 32 -5.15 3.29 0.20
C LEU A 32 -6.15 3.98 1.14
N THR A 33 -6.58 5.21 0.79
CA THR A 33 -7.57 5.94 1.59
C THR A 33 -8.98 5.35 1.51
N LEU A 34 -9.36 4.78 0.36
CA LEU A 34 -10.66 4.15 0.16
C LEU A 34 -10.79 2.87 0.98
N GLY A 35 -9.69 2.15 1.17
CA GLY A 35 -9.63 0.97 2.03
C GLY A 35 -9.36 1.24 3.50
N GLU A 36 -9.22 2.52 3.90
CA GLU A 36 -8.92 2.89 5.28
C GLU A 36 -10.11 2.54 6.19
N PHE A 37 -9.83 1.79 7.25
CA PHE A 37 -10.82 1.39 8.24
C PHE A 37 -10.64 2.13 9.57
N GLY A 38 -9.39 2.33 10.01
CA GLY A 38 -9.09 2.77 11.36
C GLY A 38 -9.60 4.18 11.64
N VAL A 39 -9.16 5.15 10.83
CA VAL A 39 -9.53 6.56 11.01
C VAL A 39 -11.05 6.79 11.00
N PRO A 40 -11.81 6.37 9.98
CA PRO A 40 -13.26 6.57 9.96
C PRO A 40 -13.99 5.77 11.05
N SER A 41 -13.50 4.59 11.45
CA SER A 41 -14.12 3.82 12.55
C SER A 41 -14.04 4.57 13.88
N PHE A 42 -12.86 5.12 14.24
CA PHE A 42 -12.71 5.89 15.48
C PHE A 42 -13.46 7.23 15.47
N LEU A 43 -13.55 7.86 14.31
CA LEU A 43 -14.27 9.12 14.13
C LEU A 43 -15.77 8.94 13.86
N ARG A 44 -16.24 7.68 13.76
CA ARG A 44 -17.64 7.30 13.51
C ARG A 44 -18.19 7.90 12.21
N PHE A 45 -17.40 7.85 11.15
CA PHE A 45 -17.85 8.17 9.80
C PHE A 45 -18.34 6.92 9.09
N ASP A 46 -19.50 7.04 8.46
CA ASP A 46 -20.12 5.96 7.68
C ASP A 46 -19.42 5.83 6.33
N VAL A 47 -18.58 4.80 6.22
CA VAL A 47 -17.89 4.42 4.98
C VAL A 47 -18.00 2.91 4.80
N TYR A 48 -18.00 2.45 3.53
CA TYR A 48 -18.17 1.03 3.20
C TYR A 48 -17.15 0.11 3.89
N SER A 49 -15.90 0.56 4.12
CA SER A 49 -14.89 -0.23 4.83
C SER A 49 -15.30 -0.51 6.29
N VAL A 50 -15.88 0.47 6.97
CA VAL A 50 -16.36 0.37 8.35
C VAL A 50 -17.68 -0.41 8.40
N GLU A 51 -18.61 -0.12 7.49
CA GLU A 51 -19.92 -0.77 7.42
C GLU A 51 -19.80 -2.28 7.14
N SER A 52 -19.02 -2.67 6.12
CA SER A 52 -18.78 -4.08 5.79
C SER A 52 -18.15 -4.84 6.95
N PHE A 53 -17.17 -4.26 7.63
CA PHE A 53 -16.58 -4.85 8.83
C PHE A 53 -17.60 -4.98 9.97
N THR A 54 -18.41 -3.95 10.22
CA THR A 54 -19.39 -3.93 11.32
C THR A 54 -20.49 -4.98 11.11
N LEU A 55 -21.04 -5.08 9.90
CA LEU A 55 -22.00 -6.11 9.53
C LEU A 55 -21.43 -7.52 9.72
N PHE A 56 -20.15 -7.71 9.39
CA PHE A 56 -19.45 -8.97 9.58
C PHE A 56 -19.20 -9.30 11.05
N SER A 57 -18.61 -8.37 11.82
CA SER A 57 -18.08 -8.68 13.16
C SER A 57 -19.10 -8.51 14.28
N ALA A 58 -19.99 -7.53 14.17
CA ALA A 58 -20.95 -7.20 15.22
C ALA A 58 -22.30 -7.88 15.01
N PHE A 59 -22.77 -7.91 13.76
CA PHE A 59 -24.09 -8.46 13.41
C PHE A 59 -24.03 -9.89 12.87
N TYR A 60 -22.83 -10.42 12.57
CA TYR A 60 -22.64 -11.74 11.96
C TYR A 60 -23.45 -11.96 10.68
N ASP A 61 -23.76 -10.87 9.96
CA ASP A 61 -24.51 -10.90 8.71
C ASP A 61 -23.54 -10.91 7.53
N PHE A 62 -23.10 -12.11 7.15
CA PHE A 62 -22.15 -12.32 6.07
C PHE A 62 -22.67 -11.86 4.71
N ASN A 63 -23.98 -11.98 4.46
CA ASN A 63 -24.56 -11.61 3.18
C ASN A 63 -24.54 -10.09 3.01
N SER A 64 -25.02 -9.37 4.02
CA SER A 64 -25.01 -7.90 4.00
C SER A 64 -23.59 -7.35 4.06
N ALA A 65 -22.69 -7.95 4.84
CA ALA A 65 -21.28 -7.58 4.86
C ALA A 65 -20.61 -7.73 3.49
N THR A 66 -20.87 -8.83 2.80
CA THR A 66 -20.37 -9.07 1.45
C THR A 66 -20.96 -8.06 0.47
N ALA A 67 -22.26 -7.80 0.54
CA ALA A 67 -22.92 -6.78 -0.29
C ALA A 67 -22.31 -5.39 -0.08
N ALA A 68 -21.99 -4.99 1.16
CA ALA A 68 -21.32 -3.73 1.47
C ALA A 68 -19.85 -3.70 1.02
N ALA A 69 -19.19 -4.85 0.89
CA ALA A 69 -17.81 -4.98 0.41
C ALA A 69 -17.71 -4.94 -1.14
N VAL A 70 -18.75 -5.34 -1.87
CA VAL A 70 -18.77 -5.39 -3.34
C VAL A 70 -18.48 -4.02 -3.99
N PRO A 71 -19.08 -2.89 -3.56
CA PRO A 71 -18.76 -1.57 -4.10
C PRO A 71 -17.27 -1.22 -4.03
N LEU A 72 -16.61 -1.56 -2.92
CA LEU A 72 -15.17 -1.35 -2.75
C LEU A 72 -14.37 -2.14 -3.80
N GLY A 73 -14.71 -3.41 -4.02
CA GLY A 73 -14.08 -4.24 -5.04
C GLY A 73 -14.31 -3.72 -6.46
N ILE A 74 -15.52 -3.27 -6.78
CA ILE A 74 -15.85 -2.68 -8.10
C ILE A 74 -15.03 -1.41 -8.34
N ILE A 75 -14.94 -0.53 -7.34
CA ILE A 75 -14.14 0.70 -7.46
C ILE A 75 -12.66 0.36 -7.64
N THR A 76 -12.12 -0.60 -6.88
CA THR A 76 -10.75 -1.07 -7.08
C THR A 76 -10.51 -1.55 -8.51
N ILE A 77 -11.41 -2.38 -9.07
CA ILE A 77 -11.30 -2.85 -10.46
C ILE A 77 -11.34 -1.68 -11.43
N ALA A 78 -12.28 -0.75 -11.26
CA ALA A 78 -12.41 0.42 -12.13
C ALA A 78 -11.13 1.26 -12.13
N VAL A 79 -10.55 1.50 -10.95
CA VAL A 79 -9.30 2.25 -10.79
C VAL A 79 -8.13 1.53 -11.45
N LEU A 80 -8.02 0.21 -11.32
CA LEU A 80 -6.97 -0.58 -11.97
C LEU A 80 -7.10 -0.61 -13.49
N ILE A 81 -8.33 -0.62 -14.00
CA ILE A 81 -8.59 -0.45 -15.44
C ILE A 81 -8.10 0.93 -15.89
N ILE A 82 -8.43 1.99 -15.15
CA ILE A 82 -7.96 3.35 -15.44
C ILE A 82 -6.42 3.41 -15.43
N GLU A 83 -5.77 2.85 -14.42
CA GLU A 83 -4.31 2.74 -14.33
C GLU A 83 -3.72 2.06 -15.57
N ARG A 84 -4.27 0.89 -15.93
CA ARG A 84 -3.74 0.07 -17.02
C ARG A 84 -3.87 0.74 -18.38
N PHE A 85 -4.98 1.40 -18.67
CA PHE A 85 -5.24 2.00 -19.98
C PHE A 85 -4.64 3.41 -20.12
N PHE A 86 -4.71 4.24 -19.07
CA PHE A 86 -4.35 5.66 -19.17
C PHE A 86 -2.95 5.98 -18.64
N LEU A 87 -2.44 5.23 -17.66
CA LEU A 87 -1.17 5.54 -16.99
C LEU A 87 -0.02 4.65 -17.49
N ARG A 88 -0.24 3.34 -17.64
CA ARG A 88 0.83 2.38 -17.99
C ARG A 88 1.58 2.72 -19.29
N ARG A 89 0.90 3.26 -20.31
CA ARG A 89 1.53 3.69 -21.59
C ARG A 89 2.39 4.94 -21.45
N LYS A 90 2.02 5.87 -20.56
CA LYS A 90 2.72 7.16 -20.38
C LYS A 90 3.92 7.04 -19.44
N THR A 91 3.92 6.04 -18.55
CA THR A 91 5.02 5.78 -17.61
C THR A 91 6.10 4.86 -18.19
N PHE A 92 5.80 4.08 -19.23
CA PHE A 92 6.77 3.14 -19.84
C PHE A 92 8.01 3.86 -20.43
N VAL A 93 7.82 5.09 -20.94
CA VAL A 93 8.91 5.92 -21.47
C VAL A 93 9.98 6.25 -20.40
N PHE A 94 9.58 6.32 -19.12
CA PHE A 94 10.50 6.53 -17.99
C PHE A 94 11.19 5.24 -17.53
N ARG A 95 10.62 4.05 -17.80
CA ARG A 95 11.27 2.76 -17.53
C ARG A 95 12.33 2.39 -18.56
N THR A 96 12.22 2.88 -19.80
CA THR A 96 13.16 2.57 -20.91
C THR A 96 14.40 3.43 -21.00
N THR A 97 14.51 4.52 -20.23
CA THR A 97 15.81 5.11 -19.94
C THR A 97 16.52 4.22 -18.92
N ARG A 98 17.04 3.10 -19.44
CA ARG A 98 18.32 2.49 -19.08
C ARG A 98 18.96 3.31 -17.98
N MET A 99 18.83 2.85 -16.72
CA MET A 99 19.36 3.49 -15.51
C MET A 99 20.62 4.25 -15.87
N VAL A 100 20.43 5.53 -16.17
CA VAL A 100 21.52 6.35 -16.65
C VAL A 100 22.36 6.43 -15.40
N ARG A 101 23.57 5.93 -15.54
CA ARG A 101 24.77 6.34 -14.82
C ARG A 101 24.87 7.87 -14.91
N SER A 102 23.89 8.55 -14.33
CA SER A 102 23.83 9.98 -14.16
C SER A 102 24.25 10.12 -12.72
N GLU A 103 25.50 10.52 -12.55
CA GLU A 103 25.93 11.17 -11.31
C GLU A 103 24.78 12.07 -10.87
N ASN A 104 24.15 11.68 -9.78
CA ASN A 104 22.87 12.22 -9.32
C ASN A 104 23.14 13.62 -8.76
N LYS A 105 23.39 14.59 -9.64
CA LYS A 105 23.46 16.00 -9.28
C LYS A 105 22.04 16.43 -9.00
N MET A 106 21.60 16.17 -7.76
CA MET A 106 20.36 16.71 -7.21
C MET A 106 20.34 18.21 -7.53
N VAL A 107 19.38 18.62 -8.36
CA VAL A 107 19.21 20.04 -8.70
C VAL A 107 18.62 20.70 -7.46
N ILE A 108 19.49 21.31 -6.66
CA ILE A 108 19.09 22.08 -5.49
C ILE A 108 18.47 23.39 -6.00
N VAL A 109 17.15 23.54 -5.81
CA VAL A 109 16.45 24.79 -6.11
C VAL A 109 16.56 25.72 -4.90
N PRO A 110 17.29 26.85 -4.97
CA PRO A 110 17.40 27.77 -3.84
C PRO A 110 16.07 28.52 -3.65
N LEU A 111 15.35 28.24 -2.56
CA LEU A 111 14.07 28.90 -2.23
C LEU A 111 14.21 30.36 -1.76
N GLY A 112 15.44 30.85 -1.58
CA GLY A 112 15.72 32.22 -1.16
C GLY A 112 14.93 32.65 0.07
N LYS A 113 14.34 33.85 0.04
CA LYS A 113 13.54 34.43 1.14
C LYS A 113 12.23 33.67 1.40
N SER A 114 11.68 32.98 0.39
CA SER A 114 10.48 32.15 0.55
C SER A 114 10.74 30.89 1.36
N LYS A 115 12.01 30.49 1.57
CA LYS A 115 12.38 29.34 2.41
C LYS A 115 11.76 29.41 3.80
N THR A 116 11.82 30.57 4.46
CA THR A 116 11.27 30.74 5.82
C THR A 116 9.76 30.54 5.84
N PHE A 117 9.05 31.06 4.85
CA PHE A 117 7.61 30.85 4.72
C PHE A 117 7.26 29.36 4.56
N PHE A 118 7.90 28.65 3.64
CA PHE A 118 7.67 27.21 3.46
C PHE A 118 8.07 26.40 4.69
N MET A 119 9.17 26.76 5.36
CA MET A 119 9.59 26.08 6.58
C MET A 119 8.56 26.26 7.69
N ILE A 120 8.05 27.48 7.90
CA ILE A 120 6.99 27.74 8.88
C ILE A 120 5.71 26.97 8.51
N ALA A 121 5.29 27.00 7.25
CA ALA A 121 4.08 26.30 6.80
C ALA A 121 4.19 24.79 7.02
N VAL A 122 5.32 24.18 6.66
CA VAL A 122 5.58 22.75 6.89
C VAL A 122 5.66 22.44 8.39
N SER A 123 6.34 23.27 9.19
CA SER A 123 6.42 23.09 10.64
C SER A 123 5.04 23.16 11.30
N ILE A 124 4.18 24.10 10.91
CA ILE A 124 2.81 24.20 11.43
C ILE A 124 2.01 22.95 11.03
N LEU A 125 2.09 22.52 9.77
CA LEU A 125 1.39 21.35 9.28
C LEU A 125 1.81 20.07 10.03
N VAL A 126 3.12 19.84 10.20
CA VAL A 126 3.66 18.71 10.98
C VAL A 126 3.24 18.82 12.45
N SER A 127 3.24 20.03 13.01
CA SER A 127 2.81 20.24 14.40
C SER A 127 1.36 19.86 14.61
N ILE A 128 0.46 20.31 13.75
CA ILE A 128 -0.98 20.05 13.88
C ILE A 128 -1.33 18.59 13.59
N LEU A 129 -0.75 18.00 12.53
CA LEU A 129 -1.14 16.65 12.08
C LEU A 129 -0.44 15.51 12.85
N VAL A 130 0.74 15.76 13.43
CA VAL A 130 1.55 14.71 14.05
C VAL A 130 1.87 15.04 15.51
N ILE A 131 2.51 16.19 15.77
CA ILE A 131 3.05 16.48 17.11
C ILE A 131 1.92 16.66 18.13
N VAL A 132 0.90 17.46 17.82
CA VAL A 132 -0.22 17.73 18.74
C VAL A 132 -0.97 16.44 19.09
N PRO A 133 -1.41 15.58 18.14
CA PRO A 133 -2.03 14.30 18.47
C PRO A 133 -1.14 13.41 19.34
N LEU A 134 0.17 13.32 19.05
CA LEU A 134 1.10 12.52 19.86
C LEU A 134 1.24 13.08 21.29
N CYS A 135 1.35 14.40 21.45
CA CYS A 135 1.39 15.04 22.77
C CYS A 135 0.10 14.80 23.56
N VAL A 136 -1.06 14.84 22.90
CA VAL A 136 -2.36 14.53 23.53
C VAL A 136 -2.41 13.07 23.98
N LEU A 137 -1.91 12.13 23.18
CA LEU A 137 -1.81 10.72 23.56
C LEU A 137 -0.90 10.54 24.78
N LEU A 138 0.30 11.12 24.76
CA LEU A 138 1.24 11.04 25.88
C LEU A 138 0.65 11.63 27.16
N TYR A 139 -0.05 12.77 27.05
CA TYR A 139 -0.71 13.41 28.18
C TYR A 139 -1.86 12.57 28.75
N LYS A 140 -2.68 11.96 27.89
CA LYS A 140 -3.77 11.07 28.33
C LYS A 140 -3.27 9.76 28.91
N SER A 141 -2.08 9.31 28.50
CA SER A 141 -1.48 8.06 28.94
C SER A 141 -0.46 8.24 30.07
N VAL A 142 -0.52 9.29 30.90
CA VAL A 142 0.47 9.52 31.98
C VAL A 142 0.43 8.47 33.10
N SER A 143 -0.69 7.77 33.28
CA SER A 143 -0.85 6.80 34.37
C SER A 143 0.01 5.54 34.19
N VAL A 144 0.97 5.33 35.09
CA VAL A 144 1.85 4.14 35.09
C VAL A 144 1.06 2.84 35.31
N SER A 145 -0.02 2.87 36.10
CA SER A 145 -0.88 1.70 36.31
C SER A 145 -1.67 1.32 35.06
N ALA A 146 -2.02 2.28 34.22
CA ALA A 146 -2.68 2.00 32.94
C ALA A 146 -1.75 1.25 31.98
N TYR A 147 -0.44 1.55 31.99
CA TYR A 147 0.54 0.81 31.17
C TYR A 147 0.78 -0.59 31.69
N SER A 148 0.88 -0.80 33.00
CA SER A 148 1.09 -2.15 33.55
C SER A 148 -0.11 -3.04 33.27
N GLU A 149 -1.33 -2.53 33.44
CA GLU A 149 -2.57 -3.24 33.11
C GLU A 149 -2.67 -3.53 31.61
N ALA A 150 -2.37 -2.54 30.75
CA ALA A 150 -2.35 -2.72 29.31
C ALA A 150 -1.32 -3.76 28.86
N PHE A 151 -0.12 -3.76 29.44
CA PHE A 151 0.94 -4.70 29.11
C PHE A 151 0.55 -6.13 29.49
N VAL A 152 0.07 -6.34 30.72
CA VAL A 152 -0.39 -7.66 31.18
C VAL A 152 -1.54 -8.18 30.31
N ARG A 153 -2.52 -7.33 29.98
CA ARG A 153 -3.66 -7.72 29.14
C ARG A 153 -3.28 -7.99 27.68
N SER A 154 -2.28 -7.27 27.16
CA SER A 154 -1.97 -7.28 25.73
C SER A 154 -0.75 -8.12 25.36
N THR A 155 -0.01 -8.69 26.33
CA THR A 155 1.22 -9.47 26.06
C THR A 155 0.98 -10.58 25.04
N GLY A 156 -0.12 -11.33 25.17
CA GLY A 156 -0.48 -12.38 24.20
C GLY A 156 -0.72 -11.84 22.79
N SER A 157 -1.40 -10.69 22.67
CA SER A 157 -1.65 -10.03 21.39
C SER A 157 -0.36 -9.48 20.77
N ILE A 158 0.51 -8.88 21.58
CA ILE A 158 1.83 -8.39 21.13
C ILE A 158 2.65 -9.54 20.53
N MET A 159 2.74 -10.66 21.24
CA MET A 159 3.51 -11.82 20.78
C MET A 159 2.93 -12.43 19.50
N ARG A 160 1.60 -12.55 19.40
CA ARG A 160 0.94 -13.02 18.17
C ARG A 160 1.20 -12.08 17.00
N SER A 161 1.06 -10.77 17.19
CA SER A 161 1.33 -9.79 16.14
C SER A 161 2.77 -9.84 15.67
N LEU A 162 3.75 -9.91 16.58
CA LEU A 162 5.16 -10.06 16.23
C LEU A 162 5.41 -11.36 15.45
N LEU A 163 4.92 -12.49 15.96
CA LEU A 163 5.07 -13.79 15.31
C LEU A 163 4.47 -13.79 13.90
N TYR A 164 3.21 -13.33 13.75
CA TYR A 164 2.51 -13.33 12.48
C TYR A 164 3.17 -12.38 11.48
N ALA A 165 3.60 -11.20 11.93
CA ALA A 165 4.31 -10.25 11.09
C ALA A 165 5.67 -10.81 10.64
N SER A 166 6.43 -11.46 11.53
CA SER A 166 7.71 -12.08 11.17
C SER A 166 7.54 -13.21 10.15
N VAL A 167 6.63 -14.16 10.42
CA VAL A 167 6.34 -15.27 9.50
C VAL A 167 5.82 -14.74 8.16
N GLY A 168 4.87 -13.79 8.20
CA GLY A 168 4.31 -13.15 7.02
C GLY A 168 5.36 -12.43 6.18
N ALA A 169 6.24 -11.65 6.81
CA ALA A 169 7.32 -10.95 6.13
C ALA A 169 8.29 -11.94 5.46
N THR A 170 8.67 -13.03 6.14
CA THR A 170 9.50 -14.08 5.54
C THR A 170 8.83 -14.69 4.33
N CYS A 171 7.55 -15.07 4.43
CA CYS A 171 6.78 -15.59 3.29
C CYS A 171 6.73 -14.59 2.14
N LEU A 172 6.44 -13.32 2.42
CA LEU A 172 6.36 -12.26 1.41
C LEU A 172 7.68 -12.04 0.67
N VAL A 173 8.83 -12.11 1.37
CA VAL A 173 10.14 -12.04 0.73
C VAL A 173 10.34 -13.20 -0.23
N VAL A 174 10.01 -14.43 0.21
CA VAL A 174 10.14 -15.64 -0.62
C VAL A 174 9.24 -15.57 -1.85
N PHE A 175 7.93 -15.31 -1.66
CA PHE A 175 6.98 -15.22 -2.77
C PHE A 175 7.28 -14.06 -3.70
N GLY A 176 7.64 -12.89 -3.15
CA GLY A 176 8.01 -11.71 -3.93
C GLY A 176 9.26 -11.95 -4.79
N PHE A 177 10.26 -12.65 -4.24
CA PHE A 177 11.46 -13.07 -4.99
C PHE A 177 11.08 -13.94 -6.20
N PHE A 178 10.35 -15.04 -5.97
CA PHE A 178 9.99 -15.95 -7.05
C PHE A 178 9.08 -15.32 -8.09
N LEU A 179 8.08 -14.54 -7.68
CA LEU A 179 7.21 -13.83 -8.62
C LEU A 179 7.99 -12.80 -9.43
N GLY A 180 8.86 -12.01 -8.80
CA GLY A 180 9.73 -11.07 -9.51
C GLY A 180 10.63 -11.78 -10.53
N TYR A 181 11.19 -12.93 -10.16
CA TYR A 181 12.04 -13.75 -11.04
C TYR A 181 11.25 -14.26 -12.25
N ILE A 182 10.07 -14.83 -12.01
CA ILE A 182 9.18 -15.34 -13.06
C ILE A 182 8.79 -14.25 -14.05
N LEU A 183 8.51 -13.04 -13.57
CA LEU A 183 8.10 -11.92 -14.42
C LEU A 183 9.26 -11.41 -15.28
N ASP A 184 10.46 -11.32 -14.72
CA ASP A 184 11.64 -10.86 -15.43
C ASP A 184 12.12 -11.89 -16.48
N ARG A 185 12.23 -13.16 -16.06
CA ARG A 185 12.68 -14.25 -16.94
C ARG A 185 11.57 -14.78 -17.86
N LYS A 186 10.32 -14.36 -17.66
CA LYS A 186 9.13 -14.85 -18.38
C LYS A 186 8.99 -16.38 -18.28
N ALA A 187 9.22 -16.92 -17.08
CA ALA A 187 9.28 -18.37 -16.84
C ALA A 187 7.91 -19.08 -16.87
N LEU A 188 6.80 -18.33 -16.93
CA LEU A 188 5.43 -18.86 -17.08
C LEU A 188 4.86 -18.52 -18.46
N CYS A 189 3.81 -19.24 -18.86
CA CYS A 189 3.07 -18.96 -20.10
C CYS A 189 2.40 -17.57 -20.09
N LEU A 190 1.83 -17.15 -18.95
CA LEU A 190 1.21 -15.83 -18.74
C LEU A 190 1.82 -15.09 -17.54
N PRO A 191 3.07 -14.58 -17.63
CA PRO A 191 3.72 -13.89 -16.52
C PRO A 191 2.92 -12.63 -16.11
N TYR A 192 2.40 -11.88 -17.09
CA TYR A 192 1.61 -10.67 -16.84
C TYR A 192 0.26 -10.90 -16.14
N ALA A 193 -0.26 -12.14 -16.15
CA ALA A 193 -1.46 -12.47 -15.38
C ALA A 193 -1.14 -12.50 -13.88
N ALA A 194 -0.02 -13.11 -13.50
CA ALA A 194 0.45 -13.13 -12.11
C ALA A 194 0.71 -11.71 -11.57
N ASP A 195 1.38 -10.86 -12.34
CA ASP A 195 1.57 -9.42 -12.07
C ASP A 195 0.22 -8.70 -11.84
N SER A 196 -0.75 -8.95 -12.72
CA SER A 196 -2.07 -8.31 -12.63
C SER A 196 -2.85 -8.75 -11.39
N ILE A 197 -2.78 -10.04 -11.02
CA ILE A 197 -3.42 -10.58 -9.82
C ILE A 197 -2.78 -9.99 -8.56
N ALA A 198 -1.44 -9.93 -8.50
CA ALA A 198 -0.73 -9.36 -7.35
C ALA A 198 -1.12 -7.89 -7.14
N VAL A 199 -1.10 -7.08 -8.20
CA VAL A 199 -1.52 -5.67 -8.14
C VAL A 199 -3.00 -5.54 -7.77
N PHE A 200 -3.87 -6.42 -8.29
CA PHE A 200 -5.28 -6.43 -7.95
C PHE A 200 -5.51 -6.67 -6.46
N LEU A 201 -4.89 -7.71 -5.89
CA LEU A 201 -5.03 -8.02 -4.48
C LEU A 201 -4.43 -6.94 -3.58
N PHE A 202 -3.31 -6.32 -3.98
CA PHE A 202 -2.75 -5.17 -3.26
C PHE A 202 -3.70 -3.97 -3.23
N ALA A 203 -4.45 -3.76 -4.30
CA ALA A 203 -5.40 -2.65 -4.42
C ALA A 203 -6.76 -2.91 -3.77
N LEU A 204 -7.07 -4.15 -3.39
CA LEU A 204 -8.29 -4.45 -2.65
C LEU A 204 -8.17 -3.95 -1.20
N PRO A 205 -9.22 -3.32 -0.66
CA PRO A 205 -9.28 -3.04 0.77
C PRO A 205 -9.13 -4.30 1.62
N GLY A 206 -8.45 -4.17 2.76
CA GLY A 206 -8.20 -5.30 3.66
C GLY A 206 -9.49 -5.95 4.19
N THR A 207 -10.57 -5.17 4.35
CA THR A 207 -11.89 -5.68 4.75
C THR A 207 -12.51 -6.59 3.69
N VAL A 208 -12.36 -6.24 2.40
CA VAL A 208 -12.83 -7.06 1.27
C VAL A 208 -12.06 -8.37 1.21
N ILE A 209 -10.72 -8.32 1.36
CA ILE A 209 -9.87 -9.51 1.42
C ILE A 209 -10.26 -10.40 2.61
N GLY A 210 -10.47 -9.81 3.78
CA GLY A 210 -10.85 -10.52 5.00
C GLY A 210 -12.20 -11.23 4.88
N ILE A 211 -13.22 -10.54 4.40
CA ILE A 211 -14.56 -11.13 4.17
C ILE A 211 -14.48 -12.25 3.12
N GLY A 212 -13.75 -12.04 2.03
CA GLY A 212 -13.55 -13.05 0.99
C GLY A 212 -12.82 -14.30 1.51
N LEU A 213 -11.75 -14.13 2.28
CA LEU A 213 -11.03 -15.23 2.92
C LEU A 213 -11.91 -15.96 3.93
N SER A 214 -12.72 -15.23 4.72
CA SER A 214 -13.67 -15.86 5.63
C SER A 214 -14.70 -16.69 4.88
N GLY A 215 -15.31 -16.15 3.83
CA GLY A 215 -16.32 -16.86 3.04
C GLY A 215 -15.78 -18.13 2.37
N LEU A 216 -14.50 -18.12 1.97
CA LEU A 216 -13.85 -19.26 1.32
C LEU A 216 -13.36 -20.33 2.31
N TRP A 217 -12.76 -19.91 3.43
CA TRP A 217 -12.04 -20.82 4.33
C TRP A 217 -12.84 -21.22 5.58
N ASN A 218 -13.90 -20.50 5.94
CA ASN A 218 -14.76 -20.84 7.08
C ASN A 218 -15.82 -21.87 6.70
N THR A 219 -15.39 -23.08 6.35
CA THR A 219 -16.26 -24.23 6.06
C THR A 219 -15.90 -25.40 6.95
N PRO A 220 -16.79 -26.39 7.19
CA PRO A 220 -16.47 -27.56 8.01
C PRO A 220 -15.20 -28.30 7.58
N GLY A 221 -14.89 -28.32 6.27
CA GLY A 221 -13.71 -28.99 5.72
C GLY A 221 -12.41 -28.19 5.82
N THR A 222 -12.48 -26.85 5.90
CA THR A 222 -11.30 -25.96 5.86
C THR A 222 -11.11 -25.13 7.13
N ASN A 223 -11.98 -25.30 8.13
CA ASN A 223 -11.97 -24.51 9.36
C ASN A 223 -10.65 -24.60 10.13
N PHE A 224 -9.92 -25.72 10.01
CA PHE A 224 -8.59 -25.87 10.64
C PHE A 224 -7.57 -24.83 10.13
N VAL A 225 -7.73 -24.34 8.89
CA VAL A 225 -6.93 -23.23 8.34
C VAL A 225 -7.46 -21.90 8.84
N TYR A 226 -8.78 -21.70 8.72
CA TYR A 226 -9.46 -20.46 9.10
C TYR A 226 -9.26 -20.09 10.58
N ALA A 227 -9.34 -21.07 11.48
CA ALA A 227 -9.16 -20.87 12.92
C ALA A 227 -7.68 -20.75 13.36
N SER A 228 -6.73 -20.77 12.43
CA SER A 228 -5.29 -20.76 12.71
C SER A 228 -4.61 -19.48 12.23
N MET A 229 -3.32 -19.31 12.55
CA MET A 229 -2.52 -18.18 12.04
C MET A 229 -2.42 -18.16 10.50
N VAL A 230 -2.62 -19.31 9.84
CA VAL A 230 -2.43 -19.44 8.39
C VAL A 230 -3.34 -18.49 7.61
N ILE A 231 -4.57 -18.25 8.08
CA ILE A 231 -5.49 -17.33 7.41
C ILE A 231 -4.97 -15.89 7.39
N ILE A 232 -4.27 -15.48 8.45
CA ILE A 232 -3.65 -14.15 8.55
C ILE A 232 -2.48 -14.07 7.57
N ILE A 233 -1.68 -15.13 7.47
CA ILE A 233 -0.58 -15.21 6.51
C ILE A 233 -1.10 -15.15 5.06
N PHE A 234 -2.22 -15.81 4.75
CA PHE A 234 -2.88 -15.66 3.45
C PHE A 234 -3.35 -14.23 3.19
N GLY A 235 -3.90 -13.55 4.20
CA GLY A 235 -4.22 -12.13 4.12
C GLY A 235 -3.00 -11.28 3.77
N TYR A 236 -1.87 -11.48 4.47
CA TYR A 236 -0.62 -10.75 4.20
C TYR A 236 -0.06 -11.04 2.81
N ILE A 237 -0.03 -12.31 2.39
CA ILE A 237 0.43 -12.69 1.05
C ILE A 237 -0.46 -12.07 -0.01
N ALA A 238 -1.78 -12.20 0.11
CA ALA A 238 -2.71 -11.61 -0.84
C ALA A 238 -2.49 -10.10 -0.96
N GLN A 239 -2.44 -9.40 0.17
CA GLN A 239 -2.41 -7.95 0.17
C GLN A 239 -1.04 -7.36 -0.17
N TYR A 240 0.09 -7.99 0.20
CA TYR A 240 1.40 -7.33 0.13
C TYR A 240 2.40 -7.95 -0.85
N THR A 241 2.09 -9.06 -1.50
CA THR A 241 3.04 -9.73 -2.42
C THR A 241 3.50 -8.83 -3.58
N ALA A 242 2.61 -7.97 -4.08
CA ALA A 242 2.95 -7.03 -5.16
C ALA A 242 4.12 -6.10 -4.79
N LEU A 243 4.27 -5.73 -3.52
CA LEU A 243 5.39 -4.89 -3.07
C LEU A 243 6.72 -5.63 -3.21
N GLY A 244 6.78 -6.88 -2.75
CA GLY A 244 7.98 -7.73 -2.85
C GLY A 244 8.34 -8.00 -4.31
N GLU A 245 7.35 -8.34 -5.14
CA GLU A 245 7.51 -8.53 -6.58
C GLU A 245 8.11 -7.30 -7.27
N ARG A 246 7.57 -6.09 -6.99
CA ARG A 246 8.03 -4.84 -7.61
C ARG A 246 9.47 -4.49 -7.25
N ILE A 247 9.86 -4.72 -6.00
CA ILE A 247 11.24 -4.53 -5.54
C ILE A 247 12.16 -5.48 -6.31
N MET A 248 11.82 -6.76 -6.37
CA MET A 248 12.65 -7.78 -7.01
C MET A 248 12.74 -7.60 -8.53
N ALA A 249 11.64 -7.27 -9.20
CA ALA A 249 11.61 -6.95 -10.63
C ALA A 249 12.45 -5.71 -10.99
N ALA A 250 12.68 -4.79 -10.05
CA ALA A 250 13.58 -3.65 -10.25
C ALA A 250 15.06 -4.03 -10.08
N THR A 251 15.35 -5.12 -9.35
CA THR A 251 16.71 -5.57 -9.04
C THR A 251 17.23 -6.61 -10.05
N PHE A 252 16.40 -7.54 -10.52
CA PHE A 252 16.84 -8.62 -11.43
C PHE A 252 17.53 -8.17 -12.74
N PRO A 253 17.20 -7.02 -13.36
CA PRO A 253 17.93 -6.52 -14.51
C PRO A 253 19.42 -6.25 -14.26
N TYR A 254 19.83 -6.07 -13.00
CA TYR A 254 21.24 -5.90 -12.61
C TYR A 254 22.01 -7.21 -12.49
N VAL A 255 21.33 -8.35 -12.41
CA VAL A 255 21.95 -9.68 -12.34
C VAL A 255 21.98 -10.25 -13.77
N SER A 256 23.17 -10.28 -14.37
CA SER A 256 23.35 -10.81 -15.72
C SER A 256 22.99 -12.28 -15.78
N ARG A 257 22.24 -12.69 -16.81
CA ARG A 257 21.85 -14.09 -17.03
C ARG A 257 23.04 -15.06 -17.11
N SER A 258 24.17 -14.60 -17.63
CA SER A 258 25.40 -15.39 -17.69
C SER A 258 25.95 -15.83 -16.33
N MET A 259 25.55 -15.18 -15.23
CA MET A 259 25.89 -15.64 -13.87
C MET A 259 24.98 -16.77 -13.36
N GLU A 260 23.80 -16.95 -13.97
CA GLU A 260 22.88 -18.06 -13.64
C GLU A 260 23.17 -19.30 -14.49
N GLU A 261 23.73 -19.12 -15.68
CA GLU A 261 24.03 -20.19 -16.64
C GLU A 261 25.44 -20.80 -16.48
N ALA A 262 26.30 -20.21 -15.62
CA ALA A 262 27.67 -20.65 -15.35
C ALA A 262 27.74 -21.60 -14.14
#